data_AF-A0A7V6DDN9-F1
#
_entry.id   AF-A0A7V6DDN9-F1
#
_cell.length_a   1.000
_cell.length_b   1.000
_cell.length_c   1.000
_cell.angle_alpha   90.00
_cell.angle_beta   90.00
_cell.angle_gamma   90.00
#
_symmetry.space_group_name_H-M   'P 1'
#
loop_
_entity.id
_entity.type
_entity.pdbx_description
1 polymer ?
#
loop_
_entity_poly.entity_id
_entity_poly.type
_entity_poly.pdbx_seq_one_letter_code
_entity_poly.pdbx_strand_id
1 'polypeptide(L)'
;MPSNMLRSAHPEERRFLSETVTNAKPVDVLLSTDVGAEVDDQWAIAHLALSPRVNLLGIVTTHTPYQTAQRSAEVAQEVLSHLPLQEKPPVVPGSSAPLESADTPQRNEGIDFLIET
;
A
#
# COMPACT_ATOMS: atom_id res chain seq x y z
N MET A 1 -12.51 -0.52 -14.74
CA MET A 1 -13.56 -0.25 -15.76
C MET A 1 -14.90 0.21 -15.11
N PRO A 2 -15.04 1.46 -14.62
CA PRO A 2 -16.36 2.02 -14.28
C PRO A 2 -16.83 3.13 -15.25
N SER A 3 -15.96 3.57 -16.16
CA SER A 3 -16.12 4.82 -16.92
C SER A 3 -17.28 4.84 -17.93
N ASN A 4 -17.81 3.67 -18.31
CA ASN A 4 -18.88 3.57 -19.31
C ASN A 4 -20.31 3.70 -18.73
N MET A 5 -20.54 3.51 -17.43
CA MET A 5 -21.89 3.64 -16.84
C MET A 5 -22.30 5.10 -16.58
N LEU A 6 -21.35 6.01 -16.38
CA LEU A 6 -21.63 7.42 -16.04
C LEU A 6 -22.07 8.25 -17.25
N ARG A 7 -21.79 7.81 -18.49
CA ARG A 7 -22.02 8.62 -19.70
C ARG A 7 -23.46 8.62 -20.20
N SER A 8 -24.30 7.66 -19.80
CA SER A 8 -25.71 7.53 -20.25
C SER A 8 -26.77 7.88 -19.20
N ALA A 9 -26.39 8.09 -17.93
CA ALA A 9 -27.35 8.37 -16.84
C ALA A 9 -27.86 9.83 -16.85
N HIS A 10 -29.05 10.06 -16.28
CA HIS A 10 -29.65 11.40 -16.12
C HIS A 10 -28.78 12.26 -15.16
N PRO A 11 -28.72 13.60 -15.30
CA PRO A 11 -27.83 14.47 -14.49
C PRO A 11 -27.93 14.25 -12.97
N GLU A 12 -29.14 14.04 -12.46
CA GLU A 12 -29.44 13.74 -11.05
C GLU A 12 -28.87 12.38 -10.61
N GLU A 13 -28.97 11.34 -11.45
CA GLU A 13 -28.38 10.02 -11.19
C GLU A 13 -26.86 10.07 -11.22
N ARG A 14 -26.25 10.86 -12.11
CA ARG A 14 -24.79 11.05 -12.14
C ARG A 14 -24.29 11.69 -10.87
N ARG A 15 -25.02 12.69 -10.38
CA ARG A 15 -24.69 13.37 -9.13
C ARG A 15 -24.82 12.42 -7.94
N PHE A 16 -25.91 11.68 -7.86
CA PHE A 16 -26.09 10.65 -6.82
C PHE A 16 -25.02 9.56 -6.87
N LEU A 17 -24.71 9.02 -8.06
CA LEU A 17 -23.66 8.00 -8.23
C LEU A 17 -22.26 8.53 -7.94
N SER A 18 -21.97 9.78 -8.34
CA SER A 18 -20.71 10.45 -7.99
C SER A 18 -20.62 10.68 -6.49
N GLU A 19 -21.68 11.19 -5.87
CA GLU A 19 -21.75 11.43 -4.41
C GLU A 19 -21.60 10.14 -3.63
N THR A 20 -22.19 9.03 -4.09
CA THR A 20 -22.06 7.70 -3.47
C THR A 20 -20.65 7.13 -3.60
N VAL A 21 -20.00 7.32 -4.76
CA VAL A 21 -18.60 6.92 -4.98
C VAL A 21 -17.62 7.77 -4.15
N THR A 22 -17.92 9.06 -3.94
CA THR A 22 -17.11 9.95 -3.11
C THR A 22 -17.39 9.82 -1.61
N ASN A 23 -18.58 9.38 -1.19
CA ASN A 23 -18.92 9.14 0.23
C ASN A 23 -18.55 7.76 0.73
N ALA A 24 -18.10 6.86 -0.15
CA ALA A 24 -17.57 5.57 0.29
C ALA A 24 -16.33 5.82 1.16
N LYS A 25 -16.36 5.34 2.41
CA LYS A 25 -15.19 5.38 3.30
C LYS A 25 -13.99 4.78 2.56
N PRO A 26 -12.81 5.42 2.60
CA PRO A 26 -11.59 4.83 2.05
C PRO A 26 -11.37 3.42 2.62
N VAL A 27 -10.84 2.54 1.78
CA VAL A 27 -10.48 1.18 2.20
C VAL A 27 -9.15 1.24 2.94
N ASP A 28 -9.14 0.70 4.15
CA ASP A 28 -7.93 0.55 4.95
C ASP A 28 -7.02 -0.52 4.33
N VAL A 29 -5.76 -0.18 4.09
CA VAL A 29 -4.78 -1.04 3.42
C VAL A 29 -3.48 -1.08 4.20
N LEU A 30 -2.97 -2.28 4.45
CA LEU A 30 -1.59 -2.56 4.80
C LEU A 30 -0.90 -3.18 3.57
N LEU A 31 0.23 -2.63 3.16
CA LEU A 31 0.98 -3.12 2.01
C LEU A 31 2.17 -3.97 2.46
N SER A 32 2.30 -5.18 1.92
CA SER A 32 3.52 -5.98 1.97
C SER A 32 4.20 -5.98 0.60
N THR A 33 5.50 -5.65 0.53
CA THR A 33 6.21 -5.49 -0.76
C THR A 33 7.73 -5.67 -0.63
N ASP A 34 8.38 -6.20 -1.67
CA ASP A 34 9.82 -6.27 -1.86
C ASP A 34 10.38 -5.13 -2.74
N VAL A 35 9.74 -3.96 -2.67
CA VAL A 35 10.10 -2.75 -3.43
C VAL A 35 11.60 -2.51 -3.55
N GLY A 36 12.04 -2.20 -4.77
CA GLY A 36 13.45 -2.09 -5.13
C GLY A 36 14.00 -3.33 -5.84
N ALA A 37 13.26 -4.45 -5.80
CA ALA A 37 13.50 -5.60 -6.66
C ALA A 37 13.13 -5.31 -8.12
N GLU A 38 11.90 -4.85 -8.34
CA GLU A 38 11.38 -4.36 -9.60
C GLU A 38 10.84 -2.93 -9.45
N VAL A 39 10.40 -2.33 -10.57
CA VAL A 39 9.95 -0.93 -10.64
C VAL A 39 8.45 -0.74 -10.34
N ASP A 40 7.66 -1.81 -10.42
CA ASP A 40 6.21 -1.76 -10.28
C ASP A 40 5.77 -1.54 -8.83
N ASP A 41 6.51 -2.00 -7.84
CA ASP A 41 6.22 -1.74 -6.43
C ASP A 41 6.29 -0.24 -6.08
N GLN A 42 7.24 0.51 -6.65
CA GLN A 42 7.32 1.96 -6.44
C GLN A 42 6.07 2.65 -7.01
N TRP A 43 5.58 2.18 -8.15
CA TRP A 43 4.31 2.65 -8.73
C TRP A 43 3.10 2.23 -7.89
N ALA A 44 3.10 1.02 -7.31
CA ALA A 44 2.05 0.57 -6.41
C ALA A 44 1.98 1.44 -5.15
N ILE A 45 3.13 1.73 -4.52
CA ILE A 45 3.23 2.64 -3.38
C ILE A 45 2.70 4.02 -3.74
N ALA A 46 3.16 4.60 -4.85
CA ALA A 46 2.70 5.92 -5.29
C ALA A 46 1.19 5.94 -5.57
N HIS A 47 0.66 4.89 -6.21
CA HIS A 47 -0.76 4.78 -6.51
C HIS A 47 -1.60 4.68 -5.23
N LEU A 48 -1.22 3.82 -4.29
CA LEU A 48 -1.95 3.62 -3.04
C LEU A 48 -1.91 4.88 -2.16
N ALA A 49 -0.73 5.49 -2.02
CA ALA A 49 -0.55 6.67 -1.17
C ALA A 49 -1.28 7.92 -1.69
N LEU A 50 -1.45 8.05 -3.02
CA LEU A 50 -2.14 9.19 -3.64
C LEU A 50 -3.64 8.94 -3.89
N SER A 51 -4.12 7.71 -3.73
CA SER A 51 -5.50 7.36 -4.03
C SER A 51 -6.43 7.82 -2.89
N PRO A 52 -7.40 8.72 -3.14
CA PRO A 52 -8.34 9.16 -2.11
C PRO A 52 -9.31 8.05 -1.66
N ARG A 53 -9.29 6.90 -2.36
CA ARG A 53 -10.11 5.72 -2.02
C ARG A 53 -9.39 4.76 -1.08
N VAL A 54 -8.12 5.02 -0.77
CA VAL A 54 -7.27 4.17 0.05
C VAL A 54 -6.81 4.96 1.26
N ASN A 55 -6.94 4.34 2.42
CA ASN A 55 -6.26 4.77 3.63
C ASN A 55 -5.09 3.81 3.86
N LEU A 56 -3.89 4.20 3.41
CA LEU A 56 -2.70 3.38 3.53
C LEU A 56 -2.17 3.47 4.95
N LEU A 57 -2.47 2.46 5.76
CA LEU A 57 -2.14 2.41 7.19
C LEU A 57 -0.65 2.22 7.46
N GLY A 58 0.05 1.56 6.53
CA GLY A 58 1.47 1.27 6.67
C GLY A 58 2.00 0.36 5.57
N ILE A 59 3.32 0.27 5.50
CA ILE A 59 4.05 -0.58 4.57
C ILE A 59 4.99 -1.47 5.37
N VAL A 60 4.88 -2.79 5.19
CA VAL A 60 5.84 -3.77 5.69
C VAL A 60 6.64 -4.31 4.52
N THR A 61 7.96 -4.23 4.60
CA THR A 61 8.81 -4.62 3.46
C THR A 61 9.39 -6.01 3.62
N THR A 62 9.65 -6.68 2.51
CA THR A 62 10.25 -8.02 2.45
C THR A 62 11.58 -8.01 1.73
N HIS A 63 12.32 -9.11 1.87
CA HIS A 63 13.57 -9.33 1.17
C HIS A 63 13.38 -10.03 -0.16
N THR A 64 14.40 -9.95 -0.99
CA THR A 64 14.65 -10.81 -2.14
C THR A 64 15.99 -11.52 -1.95
N PRO A 65 16.40 -12.44 -2.85
CA PRO A 65 17.72 -13.08 -2.76
C PRO A 65 18.91 -12.11 -2.79
N TYR A 66 18.71 -10.87 -3.21
CA TYR A 66 19.77 -9.86 -3.39
C TYR A 66 19.52 -8.55 -2.62
N GLN A 67 18.40 -8.43 -1.90
CA GLN A 67 18.04 -7.22 -1.17
C GLN A 67 17.42 -7.57 0.19
N THR A 68 17.88 -6.94 1.27
CA THR A 68 17.30 -7.10 2.61
C THR A 68 15.98 -6.35 2.74
N ALA A 69 15.12 -6.75 3.69
CA ALA A 69 13.90 -6.00 3.97
C ALA A 69 14.20 -4.55 4.41
N GLN A 70 15.29 -4.34 5.14
CA GLN A 70 15.74 -2.99 5.50
C GLN A 70 16.02 -2.13 4.26
N ARG A 71 16.68 -2.70 3.25
CA ARG A 71 16.95 -1.96 2.01
C ARG A 71 15.65 -1.67 1.24
N SER A 72 14.71 -2.61 1.21
CA SER A 72 13.38 -2.38 0.64
C SER A 72 12.64 -1.25 1.39
N ALA A 73 12.73 -1.19 2.72
CA ALA A 73 12.15 -0.11 3.52
C ALA A 73 12.72 1.27 3.16
N GLU A 74 14.03 1.37 2.97
CA GLU A 74 14.68 2.61 2.52
C GLU A 74 14.16 3.06 1.14
N VAL A 75 13.98 2.13 0.21
CA VAL A 75 13.41 2.44 -1.12
C VAL A 75 11.96 2.89 -1.01
N ALA A 76 11.14 2.24 -0.18
CA ALA A 76 9.76 2.68 0.08
C ALA A 76 9.72 4.11 0.64
N GLN A 77 10.58 4.42 1.61
CA GLN A 77 10.70 5.75 2.20
C GLN A 77 11.17 6.79 1.18
N GLU A 78 12.09 6.43 0.28
CA GLU A 78 12.54 7.28 -0.82
C GLU A 78 11.37 7.63 -1.74
N VAL A 79 10.59 6.63 -2.19
CA VAL A 79 9.38 6.86 -3.00
C VAL A 79 8.43 7.83 -2.29
N LEU A 80 8.06 7.55 -1.04
CA LEU A 80 7.16 8.39 -0.26
C LEU A 80 7.71 9.81 -0.07
N SER A 81 9.02 10.00 -0.08
CA SER A 81 9.67 11.32 0.04
C SER A 81 9.45 12.21 -1.17
N HIS A 82 9.20 11.62 -2.35
CA HIS A 82 8.94 12.34 -3.59
C HIS A 82 7.45 12.66 -3.80
N LEU A 83 6.56 12.13 -2.97
CA LEU A 83 5.12 12.33 -3.11
C LEU A 83 4.64 13.55 -2.29
N PRO A 84 3.63 14.29 -2.78
CA PRO A 84 3.05 15.43 -2.07
C PRO A 84 2.09 15.00 -0.95
N LEU A 85 2.57 14.18 0.00
CA LEU A 85 1.79 13.68 1.13
C LEU A 85 1.91 14.63 2.33
N GLN A 86 0.81 14.88 3.02
CA GLN A 86 0.83 15.64 4.28
C GLN A 86 1.41 14.79 5.41
N GLU A 87 0.97 13.53 5.49
CA GLU A 87 1.47 12.53 6.42
C GLU A 87 1.90 11.30 5.62
N LYS A 88 3.07 10.76 5.95
CA LYS A 88 3.60 9.56 5.30
C LYS A 88 3.21 8.34 6.13
N PRO A 89 2.75 7.25 5.50
CA PRO A 89 2.49 6.02 6.22
C PRO A 89 3.80 5.50 6.85
N PRO A 90 3.73 4.84 8.02
CA PRO A 90 4.89 4.17 8.59
C PRO A 90 5.40 3.09 7.64
N VAL A 91 6.72 2.94 7.59
CA VAL A 91 7.40 1.88 6.84
C VAL A 91 8.23 1.07 7.82
N VAL A 92 7.94 -0.22 7.92
CA VAL A 92 8.60 -1.15 8.85
C VAL A 92 9.32 -2.23 8.05
N PRO A 93 10.59 -2.54 8.33
CA PRO A 93 11.26 -3.69 7.75
C PRO A 93 10.65 -4.98 8.30
N GLY A 94 10.24 -5.89 7.40
CA GLY A 94 9.84 -7.25 7.74
C GLY A 94 11.03 -8.19 7.81
N SER A 95 10.82 -9.45 7.42
CA SER A 95 11.88 -10.47 7.46
C SER A 95 12.91 -10.29 6.34
N SER A 96 14.19 -10.35 6.73
CA SER A 96 15.32 -10.43 5.79
C SER A 96 15.75 -11.85 5.42
N ALA A 97 14.96 -12.85 5.82
CA ALA A 97 15.21 -14.26 5.54
C ALA A 97 13.92 -14.99 5.14
N PRO A 98 14.01 -16.03 4.29
CA PRO A 98 12.88 -16.89 4.01
C PRO A 98 12.45 -17.64 5.27
N LEU A 99 11.20 -18.12 5.28
CA LEU A 99 10.74 -19.00 6.35
C LEU A 99 11.62 -20.25 6.44
N GLU A 100 12.09 -20.57 7.64
CA GLU A 100 12.84 -21.81 7.91
C GLU A 100 11.95 -23.06 7.78
N SER A 101 10.68 -22.95 8.15
CA SER A 101 9.67 -24.01 8.08
C SER A 101 8.28 -23.40 7.95
N ALA A 102 7.36 -24.14 7.33
CA ALA A 102 5.95 -23.75 7.24
C ALA A 102 5.23 -23.80 8.61
N ASP A 103 5.72 -24.61 9.56
CA ASP A 103 5.06 -24.84 10.85
C ASP A 103 5.54 -23.92 11.97
N THR A 104 6.63 -23.17 11.73
CA THR A 104 7.26 -22.32 12.73
C THR A 104 7.21 -20.86 12.29
N PRO A 105 6.26 -20.06 12.81
CA PRO A 105 6.20 -18.64 12.48
C PRO A 105 7.43 -17.90 13.03
N GLN A 106 7.97 -16.97 12.23
CA GLN A 106 9.09 -16.12 12.62
C GLN A 106 8.60 -14.73 12.97
N ARG A 107 8.65 -14.38 14.25
CA ARG A 107 8.22 -13.07 14.73
C ARG A 107 9.26 -12.00 14.39
N ASN A 108 8.80 -10.83 13.95
CA ASN A 108 9.61 -9.65 13.68
C ASN A 108 8.75 -8.38 13.84
N GLU A 109 9.41 -7.23 13.85
CA GLU A 109 8.76 -5.91 14.02
C GLU A 109 7.67 -5.64 12.98
N GLY A 110 7.88 -6.08 11.73
CA GLY A 110 6.88 -5.95 10.67
C GLY A 110 5.60 -6.74 10.97
N ILE A 111 5.70 -7.95 11.50
CA ILE A 111 4.53 -8.74 11.93
C ILE A 111 3.85 -8.12 13.15
N ASP A 112 4.63 -7.64 14.11
CA ASP A 112 4.07 -6.96 15.29
C ASP A 112 3.28 -5.72 14.87
N PHE A 113 3.81 -4.92 13.96
CA PHE A 113 3.12 -3.79 13.36
C PHE A 113 1.80 -4.18 12.69
N LEU A 114 1.76 -5.27 11.91
CA LEU A 114 0.53 -5.74 11.25
C LEU A 114 -0.55 -6.18 12.24
N ILE A 115 -0.17 -6.70 13.41
CA ILE A 115 -1.12 -7.18 14.44
C ILE A 115 -1.69 -6.02 15.26
N GLU A 116 -0.89 -4.97 15.48
CA GLU A 116 -1.22 -3.84 16.35
C GLU A 116 -1.93 -2.69 15.62
N THR A 117 -1.92 -2.69 14.28
CA THR A 117 -2.56 -1.68 13.42
C THR A 117 -4.04 -1.99 13.16
#